data_AF-A0A3A0FPB4-F1
#
_entry.id   AF-A0A3A0FPB4-F1
#
_cell.length_a   1.000
_cell.length_b   1.000
_cell.length_c   1.000
_cell.angle_alpha   90.00
_cell.angle_beta   90.00
_cell.angle_gamma   90.00
#
_symmetry.space_group_name_H-M   'P 1'
#
loop_
_entity.id
_entity.type
_entity.pdbx_description
1 polymer ?
#
loop_
_entity_poly.entity_id
_entity_poly.type
_entity_poly.pdbx_seq_one_letter_code
_entity_poly.pdbx_strand_id
1 'polypeptide(L)'
;MATTYLTPGVYVEEVDKGSKPIEGVGTAVAAFLGVAARGPVGVPVMIANWTQFTETFGDFVPGAYLAHSVYGYFNNGGGLCYVVRIGGDGEAGASAPVPQAAIAGRAGGAPATLRAIARSADAGGVTVEIAESADDTFDVTIRRGSSEEKFDGLTMARGARNVFEVVNKQSTLVTLEEVKVSGLSLAERAPAPGTYPLALPETRAVAAARLSPDVYQGNAADRTGMGGLEAVEQITMLCAPDLMAAYQQGALDRDGVKAIQLAMIAHCERMGDRVAVIDPLPDMNAQQALNWRMNEAGYDSKYAALYYPWIQVANPTPGAASPTILVPPSGHMAGIWARSDGERGVHKAPANEVIRGVIGLPINITSSEQGQLNPAGINCIRSFPGRGIRVWGARTLSSDPAWRYLNVRRLFNYVEKSLENGTQWVVFEPNDYALWQRVKRDVSAFLKRVWMDGALFGQTPEEAFFVKCDAENNPPETRDVGQLIIDVGIAPVKPAEFVIFRISQFTPGAE
;
A
#
# COMPACT_ATOMS: atom_id res chain seq x y z
N MET A 1 14.71 -14.28 -47.62
CA MET A 1 15.37 -14.67 -48.89
C MET A 1 16.21 -15.90 -48.60
N ALA A 2 16.15 -16.94 -49.43
CA ALA A 2 16.99 -18.13 -49.22
C ALA A 2 18.47 -17.75 -49.43
N THR A 3 19.28 -17.83 -48.38
CA THR A 3 20.71 -17.56 -48.47
C THR A 3 21.36 -18.64 -49.33
N THR A 4 21.95 -18.22 -50.45
CA THR A 4 22.64 -19.12 -51.38
C THR A 4 24.12 -19.14 -51.01
N TYR A 5 24.58 -20.24 -50.41
CA TYR A 5 25.98 -20.42 -50.04
C TYR A 5 26.79 -20.90 -51.25
N LEU A 6 27.68 -20.05 -51.78
CA LEU A 6 28.40 -20.30 -53.05
C LEU A 6 29.82 -20.83 -52.88
N THR A 7 30.36 -20.87 -51.66
CA THR A 7 31.73 -21.32 -51.39
C THR A 7 31.80 -22.24 -50.16
N PRO A 8 32.71 -23.22 -50.10
CA PRO A 8 32.96 -23.99 -48.88
C PRO A 8 33.54 -23.08 -47.79
N GLY A 9 32.90 -23.00 -46.63
CA GLY A 9 33.33 -22.16 -45.51
C GLY A 9 32.44 -22.31 -44.27
N VAL A 10 32.85 -21.73 -43.15
CA VAL A 10 32.01 -21.60 -41.96
C VAL A 10 31.28 -20.28 -42.04
N TYR A 11 29.95 -20.33 -42.10
CA TYR A 11 29.09 -19.16 -42.09
C TYR A 11 28.41 -19.06 -40.73
N VAL A 12 28.44 -17.86 -40.16
CA VAL A 12 27.74 -17.53 -38.91
C VAL A 12 26.58 -16.63 -39.30
N GLU A 13 25.36 -17.13 -39.15
CA GLU A 13 24.14 -16.34 -39.27
C GLU A 13 23.55 -16.13 -37.88
N GLU A 14 23.23 -14.89 -37.55
CA GLU A 14 22.42 -14.58 -36.37
C GLU A 14 20.96 -14.83 -36.72
N VAL A 15 20.48 -16.02 -36.38
CA VAL A 15 19.05 -16.34 -36.43
C VAL A 15 18.48 -15.99 -35.06
N ASP A 16 17.61 -15.00 -35.01
CA ASP A 16 16.92 -14.64 -33.78
C ASP A 16 16.00 -15.80 -33.38
N LYS A 17 16.40 -16.54 -32.33
CA LYS A 17 15.59 -17.62 -31.77
C LYS A 17 14.53 -16.94 -30.91
N GLY A 18 13.51 -16.42 -31.59
CA GLY A 18 12.38 -15.71 -31.01
C GLY A 18 11.66 -16.54 -29.96
N SER A 19 12.12 -16.42 -28.71
CA SER A 19 11.35 -16.18 -27.49
C SER A 19 12.31 -16.21 -26.30
N LYS A 20 12.10 -15.30 -25.33
CA LYS A 20 12.77 -15.37 -24.03
C LYS A 20 11.96 -16.30 -23.12
N PRO A 21 12.61 -17.08 -22.23
CA PRO A 21 11.90 -17.83 -21.21
C PRO A 21 10.96 -16.91 -20.42
N ILE A 22 9.75 -17.38 -20.12
CA ILE A 22 8.78 -16.63 -19.31
C ILE A 22 9.32 -16.53 -17.89
N GLU A 23 9.62 -15.33 -17.40
CA GLU A 23 10.07 -15.16 -16.02
C GLU A 23 8.89 -14.98 -15.06
N GLY A 24 9.07 -15.49 -13.84
CA GLY A 24 8.11 -15.31 -12.77
C GLY A 24 8.07 -13.86 -12.30
N VAL A 25 6.86 -13.30 -12.13
CA VAL A 25 6.70 -11.95 -11.57
C VAL A 25 6.91 -11.91 -10.05
N GLY A 26 7.18 -10.72 -9.51
CA GLY A 26 7.22 -10.52 -8.07
C GLY A 26 5.86 -10.81 -7.43
N THR A 27 5.86 -11.49 -6.27
CA THR A 27 4.62 -11.94 -5.61
C THR A 27 4.24 -11.11 -4.38
N ALA A 28 5.13 -10.20 -3.96
CA ALA A 28 5.13 -9.67 -2.61
C ALA A 28 5.43 -8.15 -2.50
N VAL A 29 4.70 -7.31 -3.25
CA VAL A 29 4.80 -5.85 -3.16
C VAL A 29 3.48 -5.28 -2.62
N ALA A 30 3.55 -4.66 -1.45
CA ALA A 30 2.36 -4.06 -0.83
C ALA A 30 2.19 -2.59 -1.22
N ALA A 31 0.94 -2.16 -1.36
CA ALA A 31 0.55 -0.76 -1.42
C ALA A 31 -0.20 -0.39 -0.13
N PHE A 32 0.22 0.70 0.50
CA PHE A 32 -0.37 1.22 1.74
C PHE A 32 -1.01 2.58 1.49
N LEU A 33 -2.29 2.71 1.82
CA LEU A 33 -3.00 3.98 1.84
C LEU A 33 -3.17 4.43 3.28
N GLY A 34 -2.74 5.65 3.59
CA GLY A 34 -2.99 6.20 4.91
C GLY A 34 -2.38 7.57 5.14
N VAL A 35 -2.48 8.02 6.38
CA VAL A 35 -2.07 9.32 6.86
C VAL A 35 -0.60 9.28 7.26
N ALA A 36 0.17 10.26 6.76
CA ALA A 36 1.58 10.46 7.12
C ALA A 36 1.82 11.90 7.57
N ALA A 37 2.91 12.11 8.31
CA ALA A 37 3.29 13.43 8.82
C ALA A 37 3.66 14.39 7.67
N ARG A 38 4.44 13.89 6.71
CA ARG A 38 4.94 14.65 5.56
C ARG A 38 4.92 13.81 4.28
N GLY A 39 5.47 14.34 3.20
CA GLY A 39 5.58 13.64 1.91
C GLY A 39 4.45 13.96 0.93
N PRO A 40 4.60 13.52 -0.33
CA PRO A 40 3.64 13.80 -1.41
C PRO A 40 2.25 13.25 -1.09
N VAL A 41 1.20 14.05 -1.34
CA VAL A 41 -0.21 13.66 -1.09
C VAL A 41 -0.84 13.08 -2.35
N GLY A 42 -1.57 11.98 -2.17
CA GLY A 42 -2.37 11.33 -3.21
C GLY A 42 -1.59 10.49 -4.20
N VAL A 43 -0.27 10.68 -4.34
CA VAL A 43 0.54 9.97 -5.33
C VAL A 43 1.27 8.75 -4.74
N PRO A 44 1.38 7.63 -5.47
CA PRO A 44 2.16 6.48 -5.02
C PRO A 44 3.66 6.79 -4.99
N VAL A 45 4.30 6.57 -3.85
CA VAL A 45 5.75 6.67 -3.68
C VAL A 45 6.33 5.31 -3.31
N MET A 46 7.38 4.92 -4.03
CA MET A 46 8.09 3.67 -3.80
C MET A 46 9.01 3.80 -2.57
N ILE A 47 8.92 2.84 -1.65
CA ILE A 47 9.68 2.77 -0.41
C ILE A 47 10.32 1.39 -0.30
N ALA A 48 11.65 1.35 -0.21
CA ALA A 48 12.42 0.12 -0.18
C ALA A 48 12.73 -0.39 1.23
N ASN A 49 12.69 0.50 2.24
CA ASN A 49 12.99 0.17 3.63
C ASN A 49 12.40 1.20 4.61
N TRP A 50 12.46 0.89 5.91
CA TRP A 50 11.95 1.74 6.98
C TRP A 50 12.62 3.12 7.05
N THR A 51 13.94 3.21 6.84
CA THR A 51 14.66 4.49 6.87
C THR A 51 14.15 5.42 5.78
N GLN A 52 13.97 4.91 4.56
CA GLN A 52 13.40 5.70 3.47
C GLN A 52 11.97 6.14 3.76
N PHE A 53 11.16 5.30 4.45
CA PHE A 53 9.83 5.67 4.89
C PHE A 53 9.89 6.89 5.82
N THR A 54 10.70 6.84 6.88
CA THR A 54 10.76 7.92 7.87
C THR A 54 11.34 9.21 7.30
N GLU A 55 12.30 9.12 6.38
CA GLU A 55 12.81 10.27 5.62
C GLU A 55 11.71 10.91 4.76
N THR A 56 10.93 10.12 4.04
CA THR A 56 9.94 10.62 3.07
C THR A 56 8.63 11.07 3.72
N PHE A 57 8.08 10.24 4.61
CA PHE A 57 6.73 10.37 5.17
C PHE A 57 6.71 10.77 6.64
N GLY A 58 7.85 10.71 7.32
CA GLY A 58 7.98 10.99 8.75
C GLY A 58 7.81 9.74 9.60
N ASP A 59 7.91 9.92 10.91
CA ASP A 59 7.82 8.84 11.89
C ASP A 59 6.35 8.55 12.29
N PHE A 60 6.14 7.75 13.34
CA PHE A 60 4.82 7.44 13.90
C PHE A 60 3.99 8.70 14.19
N VAL A 61 2.77 8.73 13.65
CA VAL A 61 1.81 9.83 13.85
C VAL A 61 0.74 9.40 14.86
N PRO A 62 0.55 10.15 15.98
CA PRO A 62 -0.52 9.85 16.92
C PRO A 62 -1.89 9.83 16.25
N GLY A 63 -2.66 8.76 16.50
CA GLY A 63 -3.98 8.57 15.92
C GLY A 63 -3.99 8.02 14.49
N ALA A 64 -2.82 7.68 13.92
CA ALA A 64 -2.70 6.99 12.64
C ALA A 64 -1.90 5.69 12.78
N TYR A 65 -2.12 4.80 11.84
CA TYR A 65 -1.64 3.42 11.75
C TYR A 65 -0.77 3.14 10.52
N LEU A 66 -0.71 4.03 9.51
CA LEU A 66 0.15 3.82 8.33
C LEU A 66 1.59 3.46 8.70
N ALA A 67 2.24 4.26 9.55
CA ALA A 67 3.61 4.01 9.99
C ALA A 67 3.75 2.67 10.72
N HIS A 68 2.77 2.31 11.57
CA HIS A 68 2.75 1.02 12.27
C HIS A 68 2.63 -0.17 11.31
N SER A 69 1.78 -0.04 10.29
CA SER A 69 1.57 -1.08 9.28
C SER A 69 2.79 -1.26 8.38
N VAL A 70 3.42 -0.16 7.95
CA VAL A 70 4.65 -0.20 7.14
C VAL A 70 5.83 -0.76 7.94
N TYR A 71 5.99 -0.35 9.20
CA TYR A 71 6.99 -0.92 10.10
C TYR A 71 6.76 -2.42 10.33
N GLY A 72 5.51 -2.82 10.57
CA GLY A 72 5.10 -4.22 10.71
C GLY A 72 5.36 -5.04 9.45
N TYR A 73 5.13 -4.46 8.27
CA TYR A 73 5.42 -5.07 6.97
C TYR A 73 6.90 -5.41 6.84
N PHE A 74 7.80 -4.43 6.99
CA PHE A 74 9.24 -4.64 6.91
C PHE A 74 9.74 -5.65 7.95
N ASN A 75 9.30 -5.52 9.21
CA ASN A 75 9.71 -6.44 10.29
C ASN A 75 9.27 -7.88 10.06
N ASN A 76 8.16 -8.09 9.35
CA ASN A 76 7.65 -9.43 9.06
C ASN A 76 8.23 -10.06 7.80
N GLY A 77 9.10 -9.36 7.07
CA GLY A 77 9.78 -9.84 5.85
C GLY A 77 9.29 -9.20 4.55
N GLY A 78 8.55 -8.10 4.65
CA GLY A 78 8.24 -7.24 3.53
C GLY A 78 9.49 -6.62 2.90
N GLY A 79 9.48 -6.54 1.57
CA GLY A 79 10.52 -5.90 0.77
C GLY A 79 10.06 -4.52 0.29
N LEU A 80 10.14 -4.26 -1.01
CA LEU A 80 9.62 -3.03 -1.62
C LEU A 80 8.12 -2.85 -1.36
N CYS A 81 7.69 -1.64 -1.00
CA CYS A 81 6.27 -1.26 -0.95
C CYS A 81 6.03 0.10 -1.62
N TYR A 82 4.75 0.39 -1.88
CA TYR A 82 4.28 1.70 -2.31
C TYR A 82 3.43 2.31 -1.20
N VAL A 83 3.60 3.61 -0.97
CA VAL A 83 2.80 4.36 0.01
C VAL A 83 2.09 5.48 -0.71
N VAL A 84 0.79 5.59 -0.49
CA VAL A 84 -0.04 6.71 -0.93
C VAL A 84 -0.50 7.44 0.32
N ARG A 85 -0.01 8.66 0.50
CA ARG A 85 -0.45 9.50 1.60
C ARG A 85 -1.84 10.05 1.31
N ILE A 86 -2.77 9.81 2.22
CA ILE A 86 -4.15 10.27 2.19
C ILE A 86 -4.31 11.36 3.26
N GLY A 87 -4.93 12.49 2.90
CA GLY A 87 -5.17 13.63 3.79
C GLY A 87 -4.04 14.67 3.86
N GLY A 88 -4.43 15.93 4.12
CA GLY A 88 -3.55 17.12 4.19
C GLY A 88 -4.18 18.35 3.53
N ASP A 89 -3.79 19.56 3.95
CA ASP A 89 -4.28 20.86 3.40
C ASP A 89 -3.71 21.21 2.00
N GLY A 90 -3.25 20.22 1.24
CA GLY A 90 -2.63 20.40 -0.08
C GLY A 90 -3.47 19.77 -1.20
N GLU A 91 -3.45 20.39 -2.38
CA GLU A 91 -3.94 19.78 -3.62
C GLU A 91 -3.17 18.48 -3.91
N ALA A 92 -3.80 17.55 -4.62
CA ALA A 92 -3.14 16.31 -5.02
C ALA A 92 -1.87 16.60 -5.83
N GLY A 93 -0.74 15.97 -5.48
CA GLY A 93 0.55 16.26 -6.11
C GLY A 93 1.24 17.54 -5.62
N ALA A 94 0.73 18.23 -4.60
CA ALA A 94 1.45 19.33 -3.95
C ALA A 94 2.84 18.86 -3.50
N SER A 95 3.86 19.69 -3.81
CA SER A 95 5.25 19.44 -3.44
C SER A 95 5.40 19.23 -1.93
N ALA A 96 6.48 18.55 -1.53
CA ALA A 96 6.79 18.28 -0.13
C ALA A 96 6.54 19.52 0.76
N PRO A 97 5.95 19.34 1.97
CA PRO A 97 5.72 20.46 2.86
C PRO A 97 7.04 21.18 3.11
N VAL A 98 7.05 22.50 2.89
CA VAL A 98 8.20 23.36 3.13
C VAL A 98 8.19 23.84 4.58
N PRO A 99 9.35 24.06 5.21
CA PRO A 99 9.41 24.67 6.54
C PRO A 99 8.63 25.99 6.59
N GLN A 100 7.80 26.17 7.61
CA GLN A 100 7.00 27.37 7.81
C GLN A 100 6.90 27.75 9.29
N ALA A 101 6.56 29.01 9.55
CA ALA A 101 6.32 29.54 10.89
C ALA A 101 5.08 30.43 10.89
N ALA A 102 4.21 30.23 11.88
CA ALA A 102 3.11 31.13 12.16
C ALA A 102 3.60 32.26 13.08
N ILE A 103 3.42 33.51 12.65
CA ILE A 103 3.88 34.69 13.37
C ILE A 103 2.67 35.36 14.01
N ALA A 104 2.65 35.39 15.34
CA ALA A 104 1.58 35.98 16.14
C ALA A 104 1.46 37.48 15.90
N GLY A 105 0.24 38.02 15.99
CA GLY A 105 0.03 39.46 16.08
C GLY A 105 0.61 40.06 17.37
N ARG A 106 0.89 41.36 17.35
CA ARG A 106 1.58 42.10 18.43
C ARG A 106 0.78 42.16 19.74
N ALA A 107 -0.54 41.97 19.70
CA ALA A 107 -1.36 41.89 20.91
C ALA A 107 -1.09 40.57 21.66
N GLY A 108 -0.85 40.65 22.97
CA GLY A 108 -0.52 39.47 23.78
C GLY A 108 -1.60 38.38 23.68
N GLY A 109 -1.22 37.19 23.18
CA GLY A 109 -2.15 36.08 22.94
C GLY A 109 -2.93 36.15 21.62
N ALA A 110 -2.59 37.08 20.71
CA ALA A 110 -3.25 37.20 19.42
C ALA A 110 -2.98 35.99 18.49
N PRO A 111 -3.96 35.65 17.64
CA PRO A 111 -3.76 34.64 16.60
C PRO A 111 -2.66 35.08 15.61
N ALA A 112 -2.13 34.12 14.87
CA ALA A 112 -1.17 34.41 13.81
C ALA A 112 -1.79 35.32 12.75
N THR A 113 -1.10 36.40 12.40
CA THR A 113 -1.51 37.37 11.38
C THR A 113 -0.69 37.21 10.10
N LEU A 114 0.44 36.52 10.21
CA LEU A 114 1.45 36.32 9.18
C LEU A 114 1.91 34.85 9.18
N ARG A 115 2.20 34.32 7.99
CA ARG A 115 2.84 33.01 7.83
C ARG A 115 4.10 33.16 7.00
N ALA A 116 5.22 32.74 7.53
CA ALA A 116 6.49 32.66 6.81
C ALA A 116 6.66 31.25 6.24
N ILE A 117 6.94 31.14 4.95
CA ILE A 117 7.02 29.88 4.21
C ILE A 117 8.36 29.83 3.47
N ALA A 118 9.17 28.82 3.70
CA ALA A 118 10.44 28.68 2.99
C ALA A 118 10.21 28.44 1.48
N ARG A 119 11.06 29.02 0.64
CA ARG A 119 10.98 28.85 -0.83
C ARG A 119 11.48 27.48 -1.34
N SER A 120 12.09 26.67 -0.47
CA SER A 120 12.63 25.36 -0.81
C SER A 120 12.37 24.35 0.31
N ALA A 121 12.11 23.09 -0.07
CA ALA A 121 11.86 21.99 0.87
C ALA A 121 13.11 21.61 1.70
N ASP A 122 14.31 21.88 1.18
CA ASP A 122 15.59 21.60 1.86
C ASP A 122 16.02 22.73 2.82
N ALA A 123 15.14 23.71 3.08
CA ALA A 123 15.43 24.91 3.85
C ALA A 123 15.40 24.69 5.38
N GLY A 124 16.00 23.61 5.86
CA GLY A 124 16.24 23.42 7.29
C GLY A 124 17.09 24.56 7.87
N GLY A 125 16.72 25.03 9.06
CA GLY A 125 17.49 26.05 9.80
C GLY A 125 17.25 27.50 9.37
N VAL A 126 16.16 27.80 8.65
CA VAL A 126 15.74 29.19 8.40
C VAL A 126 15.09 29.77 9.66
N THR A 127 15.47 30.99 10.04
CA THR A 127 14.81 31.75 11.11
C THR A 127 14.35 33.10 10.59
N VAL A 128 13.16 33.53 11.01
CA VAL A 128 12.64 34.87 10.77
C VAL A 128 12.60 35.61 12.10
N GLU A 129 13.37 36.69 12.20
CA GLU A 129 13.39 37.57 13.36
C GLU A 129 12.61 38.85 13.04
N ILE A 130 11.68 39.18 13.92
CA ILE A 130 10.89 40.40 13.88
C ILE A 130 11.39 41.31 15.00
N ALA A 131 11.82 42.51 14.63
CA ALA A 131 12.20 43.56 15.57
C ALA A 131 11.23 44.73 15.45
N GLU A 132 10.91 45.35 16.59
CA GLU A 132 10.08 46.55 16.61
C GLU A 132 10.88 47.76 16.14
N SER A 133 10.25 48.61 15.32
CA SER A 133 10.84 49.84 14.81
C SER A 133 9.94 51.04 15.13
N ALA A 134 10.39 52.25 14.81
CA ALA A 134 9.63 53.47 15.08
C ALA A 134 8.33 53.54 14.25
N ASP A 135 7.35 54.33 14.72
CA ASP A 135 6.14 54.70 13.97
C ASP A 135 5.28 53.52 13.46
N ASP A 136 4.97 52.55 14.32
CA ASP A 136 4.16 51.35 13.98
C ASP A 136 4.70 50.51 12.82
N THR A 137 6.01 50.60 12.57
CA THR A 137 6.74 49.75 11.62
C THR A 137 7.57 48.68 12.33
N PHE A 138 8.02 47.69 11.58
CA PHE A 138 8.82 46.59 12.09
C PHE A 138 9.88 46.18 11.07
N ASP A 139 10.98 45.62 11.56
CA ASP A 139 12.07 45.11 10.74
C ASP A 139 11.99 43.58 10.69
N VAL A 140 12.24 43.01 9.52
CA VAL A 140 12.25 41.57 9.28
C VAL A 140 13.66 41.15 8.90
N THR A 141 14.27 40.28 9.70
CA THR A 141 15.58 39.68 9.39
C THR A 141 15.42 38.18 9.18
N ILE A 142 15.88 37.66 8.04
CA ILE A 142 15.76 36.26 7.66
C ILE A 142 17.17 35.67 7.63
N ARG A 143 17.42 34.58 8.37
CA ARG A 143 18.73 33.92 8.42
C ARG A 143 18.65 32.46 8.02
N ARG A 144 19.69 31.98 7.33
CA ARG A 144 19.94 30.55 7.09
C ARG A 144 21.46 30.30 7.03
N GLY A 145 22.02 29.67 8.06
CA GLY A 145 23.46 29.47 8.16
C GLY A 145 24.22 30.81 8.16
N SER A 146 25.05 31.05 7.13
CA SER A 146 25.79 32.32 6.96
C SER A 146 25.06 33.38 6.13
N SER A 147 23.91 33.06 5.55
CA SER A 147 23.12 34.00 4.73
C SER A 147 22.13 34.78 5.60
N GLU A 148 22.10 36.11 5.45
CA GLU A 148 21.20 37.03 6.15
C GLU A 148 20.55 37.99 5.14
N GLU A 149 19.23 38.12 5.19
CA GLU A 149 18.43 39.09 4.43
C GLU A 149 17.69 40.01 5.41
N LYS A 150 17.92 41.33 5.35
CA LYS A 150 17.34 42.30 6.29
C LYS A 150 16.45 43.31 5.56
N PHE A 151 15.27 43.55 6.11
CA PHE A 151 14.26 44.44 5.56
C PHE A 151 13.74 45.38 6.65
N ASP A 152 14.00 46.68 6.49
CA ASP A 152 13.74 47.68 7.53
C ASP A 152 12.46 48.51 7.25
N GLY A 153 11.76 48.89 8.31
CA GLY A 153 10.64 49.83 8.27
C GLY A 153 9.40 49.32 7.53
N LEU A 154 9.09 48.03 7.66
CA LEU A 154 7.96 47.37 7.01
C LEU A 154 6.64 47.63 7.75
N THR A 155 5.53 47.56 7.03
CA THR A 155 4.19 47.78 7.57
C THR A 155 3.16 46.79 7.01
N MET A 156 2.06 46.58 7.73
CA MET A 156 0.89 45.84 7.27
C MET A 156 -0.05 46.69 6.41
N ALA A 157 0.14 48.02 6.37
CA ALA A 157 -0.67 48.92 5.55
C ALA A 157 -0.40 48.72 4.04
N ARG A 158 -1.38 49.10 3.20
CA ARG A 158 -1.17 49.13 1.74
C ARG A 158 -0.17 50.23 1.39
N GLY A 159 0.81 49.91 0.55
CA GLY A 159 1.81 50.88 0.08
C GLY A 159 3.13 50.22 -0.28
N ALA A 160 4.12 51.05 -0.66
CA ALA A 160 5.43 50.58 -1.13
C ALA A 160 6.28 49.86 -0.06
N ARG A 161 5.95 50.05 1.23
CA ARG A 161 6.59 49.39 2.37
C ARG A 161 5.78 48.23 2.94
N ASN A 162 4.77 47.76 2.20
CA ASN A 162 3.99 46.62 2.62
C ASN A 162 4.88 45.37 2.75
N VAL A 163 4.79 44.69 3.89
CA VAL A 163 5.62 43.53 4.23
C VAL A 163 5.57 42.43 3.15
N PHE A 164 4.40 42.16 2.59
CA PHE A 164 4.21 41.10 1.59
C PHE A 164 4.85 41.48 0.26
N GLU A 165 4.65 42.72 -0.20
CA GLU A 165 5.20 43.20 -1.47
C GLU A 165 6.73 43.26 -1.44
N VAL A 166 7.31 43.75 -0.34
CA VAL A 166 8.77 43.90 -0.22
C VAL A 166 9.43 42.53 -0.07
N VAL A 167 9.01 41.73 0.91
CA VAL A 167 9.66 40.45 1.22
C VAL A 167 9.42 39.43 0.11
N ASN A 168 8.23 39.32 -0.46
CA ASN A 168 7.96 38.33 -1.52
C ASN A 168 8.63 38.66 -2.84
N LYS A 169 9.03 39.91 -3.07
CA LYS A 169 9.77 40.33 -4.27
C LYS A 169 11.28 40.21 -4.09
N GLN A 170 11.79 40.41 -2.87
CA GLN A 170 13.24 40.54 -2.62
C GLN A 170 13.86 39.34 -1.90
N SER A 171 13.11 38.60 -1.06
CA SER A 171 13.65 37.46 -0.34
C SER A 171 13.84 36.25 -1.23
N THR A 172 15.01 35.63 -1.17
CA THR A 172 15.33 34.36 -1.84
C THR A 172 15.07 33.15 -0.94
N LEU A 173 14.90 33.38 0.37
CA LEU A 173 14.74 32.32 1.37
C LEU A 173 13.29 32.04 1.73
N VAL A 174 12.44 33.07 1.82
CA VAL A 174 11.08 32.96 2.39
C VAL A 174 10.06 33.71 1.53
N THR A 175 8.82 33.26 1.58
CA THR A 175 7.61 33.97 1.13
C THR A 175 6.70 34.18 2.33
N LEU A 176 6.16 35.38 2.49
CA LEU A 176 5.19 35.73 3.52
C LEU A 176 3.77 35.69 2.95
N GLU A 177 2.87 35.07 3.70
CA GLU A 177 1.43 35.07 3.41
C GLU A 177 0.64 35.72 4.56
N GLU A 178 -0.43 36.40 4.19
CA GLU A 178 -1.33 37.04 5.14
C GLU A 178 -2.31 36.02 5.72
N VAL A 179 -2.35 35.88 7.03
CA VAL A 179 -3.37 35.08 7.71
C VAL A 179 -4.54 35.99 8.04
N LYS A 180 -5.67 35.79 7.34
CA LYS A 180 -6.87 36.60 7.53
C LYS A 180 -7.54 36.28 8.86
N VAL A 181 -7.40 37.18 9.82
CA VAL A 181 -8.13 37.15 11.09
C VAL A 181 -9.10 38.32 11.14
N SER A 182 -10.40 38.02 11.27
CA SER A 182 -11.46 39.02 11.38
C SER A 182 -11.47 39.70 12.76
N GLY A 183 -11.67 41.02 12.78
CA GLY A 183 -11.86 41.80 14.01
C GLY A 183 -10.61 42.47 14.59
N LEU A 184 -9.45 42.36 13.93
CA LEU A 184 -8.21 43.04 14.35
C LEU A 184 -7.98 44.35 13.59
N SER A 185 -7.56 45.39 14.30
CA SER A 185 -7.07 46.67 13.74
C SER A 185 -5.70 46.49 13.06
N LEU A 186 -5.28 47.47 12.24
CA LEU A 186 -3.97 47.41 11.55
C LEU A 186 -2.78 47.28 12.53
N ALA A 187 -2.85 47.92 13.70
CA ALA A 187 -1.81 47.84 14.73
C ALA A 187 -1.75 46.45 15.39
N GLU A 188 -2.90 45.82 15.60
CA GLU A 188 -2.98 44.45 16.17
C GLU A 188 -2.55 43.38 15.16
N ARG A 189 -2.60 43.70 13.87
CA ARG A 189 -2.13 42.81 12.79
C ARG A 189 -0.62 42.81 12.62
N ALA A 190 0.09 43.84 13.11
CA ALA A 190 1.54 43.87 13.08
C ALA A 190 2.11 42.63 13.80
N PRO A 191 3.20 42.02 13.30
CA PRO A 191 3.79 40.85 13.94
C PRO A 191 4.34 41.19 15.32
N ALA A 192 4.24 40.26 16.25
CA ALA A 192 4.93 40.35 17.53
C ALA A 192 6.46 40.29 17.33
N PRO A 193 7.25 41.09 18.07
CA PRO A 193 8.69 40.95 18.08
C PRO A 193 9.11 39.58 18.60
N GLY A 194 10.10 38.97 17.96
CA GLY A 194 10.59 37.65 18.34
C GLY A 194 11.32 36.92 17.22
N THR A 195 11.89 35.78 17.57
CA THR A 195 12.53 34.87 16.61
C THR A 195 11.63 33.68 16.35
N TYR A 196 11.29 33.48 15.08
CA TYR A 196 10.38 32.45 14.59
C TYR A 196 11.19 31.45 13.74
N PRO A 197 11.63 30.31 14.31
CA PRO A 197 12.27 29.27 13.52
C PRO A 197 11.24 28.63 12.58
N LEU A 198 11.58 28.54 11.30
CA LEU A 198 10.76 27.78 10.36
C LEU A 198 11.00 26.31 10.61
N ALA A 199 9.93 25.59 10.92
CA ALA A 199 9.94 24.15 11.06
C ALA A 199 9.02 23.55 10.01
N LEU A 200 9.25 22.30 9.64
CA LEU A 200 8.18 21.56 8.97
C LEU A 200 6.94 21.66 9.86
N PRO A 201 5.76 21.99 9.31
CA PRO A 201 4.57 22.05 10.13
C PRO A 201 4.44 20.71 10.84
N GLU A 202 4.47 20.73 12.17
CA GLU A 202 4.05 19.57 12.93
C GLU A 202 2.63 19.30 12.46
N THR A 203 2.45 18.16 11.81
CA THR A 203 1.12 17.61 11.54
C THR A 203 0.57 17.22 12.90
N ARG A 204 0.06 18.23 13.63
CA ARG A 204 -0.92 17.98 14.68
C ARG A 204 -1.98 17.11 14.03
N ALA A 205 -2.22 15.97 14.68
CA ALA A 205 -3.21 14.93 14.35
C ALA A 205 -4.04 15.38 13.17
N VAL A 206 -3.72 14.88 11.96
CA VAL A 206 -4.38 15.26 10.71
C VAL A 206 -5.82 15.53 11.04
N ALA A 207 -6.22 16.80 11.01
CA ALA A 207 -7.59 17.13 11.24
C ALA A 207 -8.32 16.26 10.23
N ALA A 208 -9.21 15.41 10.71
CA ALA A 208 -10.12 14.56 9.95
C ALA A 208 -10.92 15.33 8.87
N ALA A 209 -10.71 16.64 8.73
CA ALA A 209 -11.09 17.45 7.62
C ALA A 209 -10.58 16.84 6.30
N ARG A 210 -11.50 16.12 5.64
CA ARG A 210 -11.44 15.57 4.27
C ARG A 210 -10.93 14.14 4.10
N LEU A 211 -11.20 13.24 5.04
CA LEU A 211 -11.16 11.80 4.74
C LEU A 211 -12.54 11.35 4.23
N SER A 212 -12.75 11.38 2.92
CA SER A 212 -13.96 10.86 2.26
C SER A 212 -13.61 9.65 1.37
N PRO A 213 -14.60 8.80 1.02
CA PRO A 213 -14.39 7.71 0.06
C PRO A 213 -13.70 8.15 -1.24
N ASP A 214 -14.00 9.36 -1.73
CA ASP A 214 -13.41 9.90 -2.95
C ASP A 214 -11.89 10.09 -2.85
N VAL A 215 -11.38 10.47 -1.67
CA VAL A 215 -9.93 10.65 -1.48
C VAL A 215 -9.19 9.31 -1.48
N TYR A 216 -9.80 8.27 -0.91
CA TYR A 216 -9.26 6.92 -0.97
C TYR A 216 -9.30 6.37 -2.39
N GLN A 217 -10.42 6.55 -3.10
CA GLN A 217 -10.56 6.09 -4.47
C GLN A 217 -9.60 6.82 -5.42
N GLY A 218 -9.56 8.15 -5.33
CA GLY A 218 -8.79 9.01 -6.22
C GLY A 218 -9.19 8.89 -7.68
N ASN A 219 -8.29 9.29 -8.57
CA ASN A 219 -8.50 9.32 -10.02
C ASN A 219 -7.28 8.73 -10.74
N ALA A 220 -7.51 7.80 -11.67
CA ALA A 220 -6.46 7.17 -12.47
C ALA A 220 -5.74 8.14 -13.40
N ALA A 221 -6.46 9.08 -14.02
CA ALA A 221 -5.88 10.10 -14.91
C ALA A 221 -4.95 11.05 -14.15
N ASP A 222 -5.36 11.44 -12.95
CA ASP A 222 -4.59 12.34 -12.07
C ASP A 222 -3.55 11.57 -11.22
N ARG A 223 -3.55 10.24 -11.31
CA ARG A 223 -2.71 9.31 -10.55
C ARG A 223 -2.80 9.51 -9.03
N THR A 224 -4.03 9.66 -8.54
CA THR A 224 -4.31 9.90 -7.12
C THR A 224 -5.00 8.71 -6.45
N GLY A 225 -4.84 8.57 -5.14
CA GLY A 225 -5.52 7.54 -4.34
C GLY A 225 -5.23 6.11 -4.83
N MET A 226 -6.24 5.25 -4.82
CA MET A 226 -6.18 3.92 -5.42
C MET A 226 -6.01 3.98 -6.95
N GLY A 227 -6.61 4.98 -7.62
CA GLY A 227 -6.44 5.19 -9.07
C GLY A 227 -4.97 5.35 -9.49
N GLY A 228 -4.15 6.01 -8.66
CA GLY A 228 -2.71 6.11 -8.91
C GLY A 228 -1.97 4.77 -8.90
N LEU A 229 -2.47 3.78 -8.16
CA LEU A 229 -1.86 2.46 -8.06
C LEU A 229 -2.10 1.58 -9.29
N GLU A 230 -2.99 1.98 -10.20
CA GLU A 230 -3.24 1.28 -11.46
C GLU A 230 -2.03 1.31 -12.39
N ALA A 231 -1.29 2.43 -12.39
CA ALA A 231 -0.09 2.60 -13.18
C ALA A 231 1.11 1.78 -12.66
N VAL A 232 0.96 1.15 -11.49
CA VAL A 232 2.02 0.36 -10.85
C VAL A 232 1.64 -1.11 -10.88
N GLU A 233 2.16 -1.82 -11.89
CA GLU A 233 1.85 -3.23 -12.15
C GLU A 233 2.47 -4.21 -11.15
N GLN A 234 3.49 -3.79 -10.40
CA GLN A 234 4.21 -4.69 -9.50
C GLN A 234 3.47 -4.97 -8.20
N ILE A 235 2.43 -4.19 -7.87
CA ILE A 235 1.69 -4.30 -6.61
C ILE A 235 0.88 -5.60 -6.61
N THR A 236 1.00 -6.37 -5.52
CA THR A 236 0.26 -7.62 -5.32
C THR A 236 -0.63 -7.60 -4.08
N MET A 237 -0.49 -6.61 -3.21
CA MET A 237 -1.28 -6.46 -1.97
C MET A 237 -1.74 -5.01 -1.78
N LEU A 238 -2.97 -4.82 -1.32
CA LEU A 238 -3.53 -3.50 -1.04
C LEU A 238 -4.01 -3.40 0.41
N CYS A 239 -3.48 -2.43 1.16
CA CYS A 239 -3.77 -2.20 2.57
C CYS A 239 -4.19 -0.74 2.80
N ALA A 240 -5.17 -0.49 3.66
CA ALA A 240 -5.60 0.86 4.04
C ALA A 240 -5.79 0.97 5.56
N PRO A 241 -4.72 0.89 6.36
CA PRO A 241 -4.81 0.80 7.81
C PRO A 241 -5.50 2.02 8.46
N ASP A 242 -5.35 3.21 7.87
CA ASP A 242 -5.91 4.45 8.42
C ASP A 242 -7.38 4.67 8.10
N LEU A 243 -7.98 3.76 7.33
CA LEU A 243 -9.42 3.66 7.28
C LEU A 243 -10.01 3.45 8.68
N MET A 244 -9.33 2.66 9.50
CA MET A 244 -9.76 2.39 10.86
C MET A 244 -9.52 3.57 11.80
N ALA A 245 -8.42 4.30 11.60
CA ALA A 245 -8.16 5.55 12.30
C ALA A 245 -9.25 6.59 12.02
N ALA A 246 -9.63 6.75 10.75
CA ALA A 246 -10.72 7.64 10.33
C ALA A 246 -12.06 7.28 10.99
N TYR A 247 -12.36 5.98 11.11
CA TYR A 247 -13.53 5.50 11.83
C TYR A 247 -13.47 5.81 13.34
N GLN A 248 -12.36 5.53 14.02
CA GLN A 248 -12.22 5.80 15.46
C GLN A 248 -12.30 7.29 15.80
N GLN A 249 -11.90 8.15 14.88
CA GLN A 249 -11.98 9.60 15.03
C GLN A 249 -13.36 10.17 14.65
N GLY A 250 -14.31 9.33 14.22
CA GLY A 250 -15.65 9.75 13.80
C GLY A 250 -15.69 10.48 12.45
N ALA A 251 -14.60 10.42 11.68
CA ALA A 251 -14.53 10.98 10.33
C ALA A 251 -15.35 10.16 9.33
N LEU A 252 -15.42 8.84 9.56
CA LEU A 252 -16.20 7.89 8.79
C LEU A 252 -17.09 7.08 9.71
N ASP A 253 -18.31 6.84 9.27
CA ASP A 253 -19.19 5.86 9.89
C ASP A 253 -18.95 4.46 9.30
N ARG A 254 -19.78 3.49 9.72
CA ARG A 254 -19.67 2.10 9.26
C ARG A 254 -19.89 1.97 7.75
N ASP A 255 -20.82 2.73 7.19
CA ASP A 255 -21.12 2.69 5.77
C ASP A 255 -19.97 3.29 4.94
N GLY A 256 -19.33 4.35 5.42
CA GLY A 256 -18.12 4.91 4.83
C GLY A 256 -16.95 3.91 4.82
N VAL A 257 -16.75 3.18 5.93
CA VAL A 257 -15.74 2.11 5.98
C VAL A 257 -16.05 1.01 4.97
N LYS A 258 -17.30 0.55 4.92
CA LYS A 258 -17.74 -0.47 3.97
C LYS A 258 -17.54 -0.01 2.52
N ALA A 259 -17.89 1.23 2.20
CA ALA A 259 -17.74 1.78 0.86
C ALA A 259 -16.27 1.77 0.40
N ILE A 260 -15.34 2.18 1.27
CA ILE A 260 -13.91 2.19 0.95
C ILE A 260 -13.35 0.77 0.82
N GLN A 261 -13.74 -0.16 1.71
CA GLN A 261 -13.32 -1.57 1.59
C GLN A 261 -13.87 -2.21 0.31
N LEU A 262 -15.11 -1.91 -0.09
CA LEU A 262 -15.64 -2.35 -1.39
C LEU A 262 -14.86 -1.75 -2.56
N ALA A 263 -14.46 -0.49 -2.49
CA ALA A 263 -13.64 0.14 -3.52
C ALA A 263 -12.24 -0.51 -3.61
N MET A 264 -11.63 -0.88 -2.47
CA MET A 264 -10.38 -1.67 -2.46
C MET A 264 -10.56 -3.03 -3.13
N ILE A 265 -11.67 -3.73 -2.84
CA ILE A 265 -11.97 -5.04 -3.42
C ILE A 265 -12.20 -4.90 -4.93
N ALA A 266 -13.00 -3.93 -5.36
CA ALA A 266 -13.28 -3.66 -6.77
C ALA A 266 -12.01 -3.29 -7.55
N HIS A 267 -11.09 -2.54 -6.92
CA HIS A 267 -9.77 -2.27 -7.48
C HIS A 267 -8.99 -3.56 -7.73
N CYS A 268 -8.91 -4.43 -6.72
CA CYS A 268 -8.21 -5.70 -6.83
C CYS A 268 -8.84 -6.65 -7.87
N GLU A 269 -10.18 -6.70 -7.94
CA GLU A 269 -10.93 -7.49 -8.93
C GLU A 269 -10.65 -7.04 -10.36
N ARG A 270 -10.62 -5.73 -10.59
CA ARG A 270 -10.36 -5.15 -11.90
C ARG A 270 -8.91 -5.35 -12.35
N MET A 271 -7.95 -5.19 -11.45
CA MET A 271 -6.53 -5.40 -11.77
C MET A 271 -6.18 -6.88 -11.94
N GLY A 272 -6.85 -7.79 -11.22
CA GLY A 272 -6.67 -9.24 -11.33
C GLY A 272 -5.36 -9.80 -10.76
N ASP A 273 -4.35 -8.96 -10.53
CA ASP A 273 -3.00 -9.34 -10.09
C ASP A 273 -2.76 -9.15 -8.57
N ARG A 274 -3.68 -8.49 -7.86
CA ARG A 274 -3.50 -8.08 -6.45
C ARG A 274 -4.68 -8.45 -5.56
N VAL A 275 -4.43 -8.52 -4.25
CA VAL A 275 -5.42 -8.91 -3.22
C VAL A 275 -5.52 -7.86 -2.13
N ALA A 276 -6.74 -7.47 -1.75
CA ALA A 276 -7.00 -6.55 -0.66
C ALA A 276 -6.85 -7.25 0.70
N VAL A 277 -6.03 -6.68 1.59
CA VAL A 277 -5.90 -7.13 2.98
C VAL A 277 -6.81 -6.25 3.84
N ILE A 278 -7.92 -6.84 4.29
CA ILE A 278 -9.02 -6.14 4.94
C ILE A 278 -8.88 -6.24 6.46
N ASP A 279 -8.97 -5.09 7.13
CA ASP A 279 -9.05 -4.99 8.57
C ASP A 279 -10.52 -4.89 9.02
N PRO A 280 -10.97 -5.65 10.03
CA PRO A 280 -12.29 -5.45 10.64
C PRO A 280 -12.29 -4.14 11.45
N LEU A 281 -13.49 -3.61 11.73
CA LEU A 281 -13.63 -2.48 12.64
C LEU A 281 -12.98 -2.79 14.02
N PRO A 282 -12.44 -1.77 14.69
CA PRO A 282 -11.80 -1.94 16.00
C PRO A 282 -12.78 -2.39 17.08
N ASP A 283 -12.23 -2.94 18.16
CA ASP A 283 -12.94 -3.28 19.40
C ASP A 283 -14.13 -4.25 19.23
N MET A 284 -14.13 -5.04 18.15
CA MET A 284 -15.12 -6.10 17.93
C MET A 284 -14.78 -7.38 18.69
N ASN A 285 -15.80 -8.00 19.29
CA ASN A 285 -15.73 -9.40 19.69
C ASN A 285 -15.98 -10.36 18.51
N ALA A 286 -15.84 -11.67 18.74
CA ALA A 286 -15.91 -12.67 17.67
C ALA A 286 -17.28 -12.66 16.95
N GLN A 287 -18.38 -12.55 17.70
CA GLN A 287 -19.71 -12.52 17.12
C GLN A 287 -19.96 -11.24 16.31
N GLN A 288 -19.45 -10.10 16.77
CA GLN A 288 -19.54 -8.83 16.06
C GLN A 288 -18.70 -8.85 14.78
N ALA A 289 -17.49 -9.41 14.81
CA ALA A 289 -16.66 -9.58 13.61
C ALA A 289 -17.34 -10.50 12.58
N LEU A 290 -17.99 -11.58 13.04
CA LEU A 290 -18.80 -12.45 12.20
C LEU A 290 -20.00 -11.70 11.59
N ASN A 291 -20.75 -10.95 12.40
CA ASN A 291 -21.89 -10.18 11.94
C ASN A 291 -21.49 -9.08 10.93
N TRP A 292 -20.39 -8.38 11.21
CA TRP A 292 -19.80 -7.40 10.31
C TRP A 292 -19.52 -8.05 8.97
N ARG A 293 -18.73 -9.13 8.96
CA ARG A 293 -18.35 -9.85 7.75
C ARG A 293 -19.56 -10.32 6.94
N MET A 294 -20.54 -10.96 7.59
CA MET A 294 -21.62 -11.68 6.90
C MET A 294 -22.83 -10.81 6.56
N ASN A 295 -23.23 -9.91 7.46
CA ASN A 295 -24.53 -9.23 7.38
C ASN A 295 -24.40 -7.73 7.11
N GLU A 296 -23.42 -7.05 7.72
CA GLU A 296 -23.27 -5.60 7.54
C GLU A 296 -22.45 -5.29 6.28
N ALA A 297 -21.24 -5.83 6.19
CA ALA A 297 -20.34 -5.66 5.06
C ALA A 297 -20.77 -6.49 3.84
N GLY A 298 -21.06 -7.77 4.04
CA GLY A 298 -21.56 -8.66 2.98
C GLY A 298 -20.59 -8.88 1.83
N TYR A 299 -19.28 -8.86 2.07
CA TYR A 299 -18.26 -9.05 1.04
C TYR A 299 -18.36 -10.44 0.39
N ASP A 300 -18.12 -10.56 -0.91
CA ASP A 300 -17.90 -11.87 -1.55
C ASP A 300 -16.89 -11.68 -2.67
N SER A 301 -15.63 -12.01 -2.39
CA SER A 301 -14.57 -11.84 -3.37
C SER A 301 -13.40 -12.78 -3.10
N LYS A 302 -12.88 -13.35 -4.18
CA LYS A 302 -11.61 -14.08 -4.17
C LYS A 302 -10.41 -13.17 -4.02
N TYR A 303 -10.54 -11.87 -4.29
CA TYR A 303 -9.45 -10.89 -4.22
C TYR A 303 -9.39 -10.13 -2.89
N ALA A 304 -9.93 -10.70 -1.82
CA ALA A 304 -9.87 -10.12 -0.48
C ALA A 304 -9.59 -11.17 0.59
N ALA A 305 -8.88 -10.78 1.64
CA ALA A 305 -8.66 -11.59 2.84
C ALA A 305 -8.79 -10.72 4.09
N LEU A 306 -9.60 -11.15 5.07
CA LEU A 306 -9.80 -10.45 6.33
C LEU A 306 -9.04 -11.14 7.45
N TYR A 307 -8.35 -10.35 8.29
CA TYR A 307 -7.60 -10.85 9.44
C TYR A 307 -8.14 -10.26 10.75
N TYR A 308 -8.35 -11.13 11.74
CA TYR A 308 -8.96 -10.76 13.02
C TYR A 308 -8.35 -11.61 14.14
N PRO A 309 -8.19 -11.11 15.37
CA PRO A 309 -8.44 -9.75 15.83
C PRO A 309 -7.33 -8.77 15.42
N TRP A 310 -7.50 -7.51 15.81
CA TRP A 310 -6.39 -6.55 15.87
C TRP A 310 -5.26 -7.06 16.76
N ILE A 311 -4.06 -6.50 16.58
CA ILE A 311 -2.84 -6.95 17.23
C ILE A 311 -2.28 -5.84 18.14
N GLN A 312 -1.66 -6.24 19.24
CA GLN A 312 -1.04 -5.32 20.19
C GLN A 312 0.47 -5.24 19.95
N VAL A 313 0.98 -4.03 19.79
CA VAL A 313 2.40 -3.73 19.58
C VAL A 313 2.90 -2.77 20.66
N ALA A 314 4.23 -2.68 20.82
CA ALA A 314 4.83 -1.65 21.66
C ALA A 314 4.47 -0.27 21.12
N ASN A 315 4.16 0.69 22.00
CA ASN A 315 3.89 2.06 21.60
C ASN A 315 5.22 2.79 21.37
N PRO A 316 5.54 3.19 20.13
CA PRO A 316 6.81 3.84 19.82
C PRO A 316 6.82 5.33 20.19
N THR A 317 5.66 5.91 20.55
CA THR A 317 5.56 7.33 20.90
C THR A 317 6.23 7.61 22.25
N PRO A 318 7.28 8.43 22.32
CA PRO A 318 7.93 8.78 23.58
C PRO A 318 6.94 9.44 24.56
N GLY A 319 6.90 8.96 25.80
CA GLY A 319 5.99 9.50 26.83
C GLY A 319 4.52 9.12 26.64
N ALA A 320 4.21 8.14 25.79
CA ALA A 320 2.84 7.65 25.62
C ALA A 320 2.20 7.23 26.95
N ALA A 321 0.91 7.52 27.11
CA ALA A 321 0.13 7.15 28.29
C ALA A 321 0.05 5.63 28.51
N SER A 322 0.15 4.84 27.44
CA SER A 322 0.22 3.37 27.49
C SER A 322 1.48 2.90 26.78
N PRO A 323 2.23 1.93 27.34
CA PRO A 323 3.40 1.32 26.70
C PRO A 323 3.05 0.47 25.48
N THR A 324 1.76 0.25 25.21
CA THR A 324 1.26 -0.57 24.11
C THR A 324 0.10 0.09 23.37
N ILE A 325 -0.09 -0.26 22.11
CA ILE A 325 -1.19 0.22 21.27
C ILE A 325 -1.76 -0.94 20.43
N LEU A 326 -3.07 -0.93 20.19
CA LEU A 326 -3.72 -1.83 19.24
C LEU A 326 -3.63 -1.25 17.83
N VAL A 327 -3.24 -2.07 16.87
CA VAL A 327 -3.10 -1.69 15.45
C VAL A 327 -3.80 -2.70 14.54
N PRO A 328 -4.31 -2.24 13.38
CA PRO A 328 -4.85 -3.13 12.37
C PRO A 328 -3.79 -4.12 11.86
N PRO A 329 -4.15 -5.41 11.63
CA PRO A 329 -3.18 -6.44 11.27
C PRO A 329 -2.69 -6.38 9.83
N SER A 330 -3.38 -5.69 8.90
CA SER A 330 -3.10 -5.73 7.45
C SER A 330 -1.64 -5.58 7.06
N GLY A 331 -0.92 -4.60 7.62
CA GLY A 331 0.51 -4.40 7.32
C GLY A 331 1.41 -5.54 7.80
N HIS A 332 1.15 -6.09 8.98
CA HIS A 332 1.90 -7.24 9.49
C HIS A 332 1.61 -8.49 8.65
N MET A 333 0.36 -8.67 8.21
CA MET A 333 -0.05 -9.79 7.36
C MET A 333 0.58 -9.71 5.97
N ALA A 334 0.62 -8.52 5.36
CA ALA A 334 1.32 -8.31 4.09
C ALA A 334 2.82 -8.66 4.20
N GLY A 335 3.46 -8.35 5.35
CA GLY A 335 4.85 -8.72 5.59
C GLY A 335 5.04 -10.24 5.73
N ILE A 336 4.10 -10.93 6.39
CA ILE A 336 4.09 -12.39 6.50
C ILE A 336 3.90 -13.05 5.13
N TRP A 337 3.03 -12.50 4.28
CA TRP A 337 2.87 -13.00 2.91
C TRP A 337 4.18 -12.91 2.15
N ALA A 338 4.86 -11.76 2.23
CA ALA A 338 6.16 -11.56 1.60
C ALA A 338 7.22 -12.56 2.09
N ARG A 339 7.30 -12.77 3.41
CA ARG A 339 8.21 -13.75 4.00
C ARG A 339 7.90 -15.18 3.58
N SER A 340 6.62 -15.58 3.68
CA SER A 340 6.18 -16.92 3.30
C SER A 340 6.49 -17.19 1.82
N ASP A 341 6.26 -16.22 0.96
CA ASP A 341 6.57 -16.35 -0.47
C ASP A 341 8.07 -16.49 -0.73
N GLY A 342 8.90 -15.67 -0.09
CA GLY A 342 10.35 -15.73 -0.25
C GLY A 342 10.96 -17.03 0.29
N GLU A 343 10.41 -17.59 1.36
CA GLU A 343 10.93 -18.81 1.99
C GLU A 343 10.36 -20.11 1.39
N ARG A 344 9.12 -20.08 0.91
CA ARG A 344 8.34 -21.29 0.58
C ARG A 344 7.59 -21.22 -0.75
N GLY A 345 7.60 -20.07 -1.44
CA GLY A 345 6.84 -19.82 -2.65
C GLY A 345 5.37 -19.44 -2.38
N VAL A 346 4.77 -18.72 -3.34
CA VAL A 346 3.40 -18.20 -3.26
C VAL A 346 2.31 -19.27 -3.08
N HIS A 347 2.61 -20.51 -3.49
CA HIS A 347 1.72 -21.66 -3.37
C HIS A 347 1.55 -22.14 -1.93
N LYS A 348 2.45 -21.75 -1.00
CA LYS A 348 2.32 -22.07 0.42
C LYS A 348 1.35 -21.09 1.10
N ALA A 349 0.34 -21.63 1.77
CA ALA A 349 -0.56 -20.84 2.61
C ALA A 349 0.22 -20.02 3.68
N PRO A 350 0.07 -18.68 3.74
CA PRO A 350 0.74 -17.82 4.72
C PRO A 350 0.01 -17.87 6.09
N ALA A 351 -0.14 -19.09 6.60
CA ALA A 351 -0.73 -19.41 7.90
C ALA A 351 0.23 -20.30 8.71
N ASN A 352 -0.03 -20.40 10.01
CA ASN A 352 0.88 -21.01 10.99
C ASN A 352 2.23 -20.26 11.08
N GLU A 353 2.23 -18.96 10.78
CA GLU A 353 3.40 -18.08 10.82
C GLU A 353 3.41 -17.25 12.11
N VAL A 354 4.58 -17.06 12.71
CA VAL A 354 4.74 -16.17 13.88
C VAL A 354 4.71 -14.72 13.42
N ILE A 355 3.96 -13.88 14.13
CA ILE A 355 3.91 -12.44 13.87
C ILE A 355 5.00 -11.75 14.68
N ARG A 356 5.99 -11.18 13.99
CA ARG A 356 7.12 -10.45 14.61
C ARG A 356 6.66 -9.06 15.04
N GLY A 357 7.15 -8.59 16.19
CA GLY A 357 6.84 -7.27 16.74
C GLY A 357 5.52 -7.18 17.51
N VAL A 358 4.70 -8.24 17.51
CA VAL A 358 3.45 -8.31 18.27
C VAL A 358 3.72 -8.87 19.66
N ILE A 359 3.21 -8.18 20.66
CA ILE A 359 3.41 -8.50 22.09
C ILE A 359 2.16 -9.08 22.75
N GLY A 360 0.99 -8.93 22.11
CA GLY A 360 -0.28 -9.38 22.68
C GLY A 360 -1.43 -9.37 21.67
N LEU A 361 -2.57 -9.90 22.11
CA LEU A 361 -3.86 -9.79 21.44
C LEU A 361 -4.87 -9.21 22.43
N PRO A 362 -5.79 -8.34 22.00
CA PRO A 362 -6.83 -7.81 22.86
C PRO A 362 -7.79 -8.90 23.36
N ILE A 363 -7.94 -9.96 22.57
CA ILE A 363 -8.84 -11.09 22.82
C ILE A 363 -8.19 -12.39 22.32
N ASN A 364 -8.28 -13.42 23.14
CA ASN A 364 -7.82 -14.76 22.78
C ASN A 364 -8.97 -15.56 22.18
N ILE A 365 -8.90 -15.85 20.88
CA ILE A 365 -9.93 -16.61 20.18
C ILE A 365 -9.88 -18.09 20.59
N THR A 366 -11.01 -18.59 21.08
CA THR A 366 -11.21 -20.01 21.40
C THR A 366 -11.42 -20.84 20.13
N SER A 367 -11.29 -22.16 20.26
CA SER A 367 -11.52 -23.06 19.12
C SER A 367 -12.99 -23.07 18.66
N SER A 368 -13.94 -22.82 19.57
CA SER A 368 -15.37 -22.73 19.25
C SER A 368 -15.66 -21.48 18.42
N GLU A 369 -15.16 -20.32 18.86
CA GLU A 369 -15.30 -19.05 18.11
C GLU A 369 -14.63 -19.15 16.74
N GLN A 370 -13.42 -19.71 16.67
CA GLN A 370 -12.77 -19.95 15.38
C GLN A 370 -13.61 -20.87 14.47
N GLY A 371 -14.28 -21.88 15.04
CA GLY A 371 -15.18 -22.77 14.30
C GLY A 371 -16.33 -22.05 13.61
N GLN A 372 -16.74 -20.88 14.11
CA GLN A 372 -17.76 -20.02 13.52
C GLN A 372 -17.18 -18.99 12.54
N LEU A 373 -16.01 -18.42 12.88
CA LEU A 373 -15.33 -17.39 12.08
C LEU A 373 -14.73 -17.93 10.78
N ASN A 374 -14.11 -19.11 10.84
CA ASN A 374 -13.34 -19.65 9.73
C ASN A 374 -14.22 -20.03 8.49
N PRO A 375 -15.42 -20.61 8.64
CA PRO A 375 -16.38 -20.76 7.54
C PRO A 375 -16.71 -19.46 6.80
N ALA A 376 -16.73 -18.32 7.51
CA ALA A 376 -16.99 -16.99 6.95
C ALA A 376 -15.76 -16.33 6.28
N GLY A 377 -14.64 -17.05 6.18
CA GLY A 377 -13.39 -16.53 5.60
C GLY A 377 -12.62 -15.56 6.49
N ILE A 378 -12.94 -15.51 7.80
CA ILE A 378 -12.24 -14.66 8.77
C ILE A 378 -10.99 -15.39 9.26
N ASN A 379 -9.81 -14.89 8.89
CA ASN A 379 -8.54 -15.50 9.24
C ASN A 379 -8.13 -15.10 10.66
N CYS A 380 -8.19 -16.06 11.59
CA CYS A 380 -7.95 -15.81 13.00
C CYS A 380 -6.45 -15.65 13.31
N ILE A 381 -6.09 -14.66 14.11
CA ILE A 381 -4.79 -14.54 14.77
C ILE A 381 -4.94 -15.06 16.21
N ARG A 382 -4.07 -15.99 16.61
CA ARG A 382 -4.19 -16.71 17.89
C ARG A 382 -2.87 -16.76 18.65
N SER A 383 -2.96 -16.68 19.97
CA SER A 383 -1.85 -16.94 20.87
C SER A 383 -1.79 -18.42 21.21
N PHE A 384 -0.62 -19.03 21.04
CA PHE A 384 -0.37 -20.42 21.41
C PHE A 384 0.75 -20.47 22.46
N PRO A 385 0.49 -21.00 23.68
CA PRO A 385 1.51 -21.17 24.71
C PRO A 385 2.75 -21.89 24.16
N GLY A 386 3.93 -21.30 24.38
CA GLY A 386 5.22 -21.82 23.89
C GLY A 386 5.46 -21.71 22.38
N ARG A 387 4.47 -21.29 21.57
CA ARG A 387 4.60 -21.17 20.10
C ARG A 387 4.42 -19.74 19.58
N GLY A 388 4.09 -18.79 20.46
CA GLY A 388 3.91 -17.37 20.18
C GLY A 388 2.55 -17.04 19.56
N ILE A 389 2.40 -15.79 19.12
CA ILE A 389 1.22 -15.31 18.39
C ILE A 389 1.39 -15.65 16.91
N ARG A 390 0.38 -16.31 16.35
CA ARG A 390 0.40 -16.82 14.97
C ARG A 390 -0.85 -16.45 14.19
N VAL A 391 -0.68 -16.20 12.91
CA VAL A 391 -1.79 -16.24 11.95
C VAL A 391 -2.24 -17.69 11.76
N TRP A 392 -3.54 -17.94 11.89
CA TRP A 392 -4.13 -19.27 11.96
C TRP A 392 -5.32 -19.44 10.99
N GLY A 393 -5.20 -18.83 9.81
CA GLY A 393 -6.13 -18.94 8.68
C GLY A 393 -5.51 -18.41 7.39
N ALA A 394 -5.92 -18.96 6.24
CA ALA A 394 -5.47 -18.55 4.92
C ALA A 394 -6.60 -18.65 3.87
N ARG A 395 -7.81 -18.21 4.25
CA ARG A 395 -8.98 -18.15 3.38
C ARG A 395 -9.15 -16.77 2.76
N THR A 396 -9.73 -16.74 1.56
CA THR A 396 -10.27 -15.52 0.96
C THR A 396 -11.66 -15.23 1.50
N LEU A 397 -12.28 -14.15 1.04
CA LEU A 397 -13.68 -13.83 1.32
C LEU A 397 -14.67 -14.51 0.35
N SER A 398 -14.20 -15.38 -0.55
CA SER A 398 -15.01 -16.02 -1.58
C SER A 398 -15.95 -17.08 -1.02
N SER A 399 -17.21 -17.07 -1.48
CA SER A 399 -18.18 -18.16 -1.27
C SER A 399 -17.88 -19.37 -2.16
N ASP A 400 -17.25 -19.17 -3.32
CA ASP A 400 -16.84 -20.24 -4.24
C ASP A 400 -15.75 -21.14 -3.63
N PRO A 401 -15.99 -22.46 -3.44
CA PRO A 401 -15.01 -23.41 -2.96
C PRO A 401 -13.71 -23.49 -3.78
N ALA A 402 -13.75 -23.19 -5.08
CA ALA A 402 -12.56 -23.18 -5.94
C ALA A 402 -11.56 -22.09 -5.52
N TRP A 403 -12.07 -20.96 -5.02
CA TRP A 403 -11.28 -19.78 -4.63
C TRP A 403 -11.19 -19.58 -3.12
N ARG A 404 -11.59 -20.58 -2.33
CA ARG A 404 -11.59 -20.53 -0.86
C ARG A 404 -10.24 -20.15 -0.26
N TYR A 405 -9.14 -20.62 -0.85
CA TYR A 405 -7.80 -20.51 -0.27
C TYR A 405 -6.99 -19.37 -0.89
N LEU A 406 -6.36 -18.58 -0.03
CA LEU A 406 -5.58 -17.42 -0.41
C LEU A 406 -4.37 -17.77 -1.27
N ASN A 407 -3.61 -18.81 -0.90
CA ASN A 407 -2.45 -19.25 -1.67
C ASN A 407 -2.84 -19.74 -3.07
N VAL A 408 -4.04 -20.31 -3.22
CA VAL A 408 -4.54 -20.72 -4.54
C VAL A 408 -4.79 -19.48 -5.40
N ARG A 409 -5.54 -18.49 -4.90
CA ARG A 409 -5.79 -17.26 -5.67
C ARG A 409 -4.49 -16.52 -6.01
N ARG A 410 -3.57 -16.40 -5.04
CA ARG A 410 -2.28 -15.72 -5.26
C ARG A 410 -1.38 -16.48 -6.25
N LEU A 411 -1.42 -17.81 -6.26
CA LEU A 411 -0.72 -18.62 -7.27
C LEU A 411 -1.28 -18.36 -8.68
N PHE A 412 -2.61 -18.28 -8.82
CA PHE A 412 -3.21 -17.93 -10.10
C PHE A 412 -2.82 -16.51 -10.54
N ASN A 413 -2.84 -15.52 -9.66
CA ASN A 413 -2.37 -14.16 -9.98
C ASN A 413 -0.90 -14.17 -10.48
N TYR A 414 -0.03 -14.91 -9.81
CA TYR A 414 1.37 -15.08 -10.21
C TYR A 414 1.51 -15.72 -11.61
N VAL A 415 0.77 -16.81 -11.87
CA VAL A 415 0.80 -17.50 -13.16
C VAL A 415 0.23 -16.60 -14.27
N GLU A 416 -0.96 -16.05 -14.09
CA GLU A 416 -1.65 -15.18 -15.05
C GLU A 416 -0.76 -13.99 -15.44
N LYS A 417 -0.20 -13.27 -14.45
CA LYS A 417 0.64 -12.09 -14.71
C LYS A 417 2.01 -12.45 -15.32
N SER A 418 2.58 -13.60 -14.96
CA SER A 418 3.82 -14.09 -15.61
C SER A 418 3.59 -14.46 -17.06
N LEU A 419 2.47 -15.12 -17.37
CA LEU A 419 2.10 -15.46 -18.74
C LEU A 419 1.83 -14.19 -19.56
N GLU A 420 1.08 -13.23 -19.02
CA GLU A 420 0.84 -11.94 -19.67
C GLU A 420 2.16 -11.26 -20.06
N ASN A 421 3.09 -11.10 -19.12
CA ASN A 421 4.37 -10.42 -19.36
C ASN A 421 5.27 -11.22 -20.32
N GLY A 422 5.34 -12.54 -20.14
CA GLY A 422 6.22 -13.42 -20.90
C GLY A 422 5.76 -13.72 -22.33
N THR A 423 4.49 -13.46 -22.65
CA THR A 423 3.91 -13.74 -23.98
C THR A 423 3.57 -12.50 -24.80
N GLN A 424 3.97 -11.30 -24.36
CA GLN A 424 3.77 -10.06 -25.13
C GLN A 424 4.33 -10.11 -26.56
N TRP A 425 5.41 -10.86 -26.79
CA TRP A 425 6.03 -11.02 -28.11
C TRP A 425 5.11 -11.70 -29.14
N VAL A 426 4.07 -12.41 -28.70
CA VAL A 426 3.10 -13.11 -29.57
C VAL A 426 2.22 -12.12 -30.33
N VAL A 427 2.04 -10.91 -29.80
CA VAL A 427 1.19 -9.90 -30.42
C VAL A 427 1.80 -9.48 -31.77
N PHE A 428 0.97 -9.46 -32.82
CA PHE A 428 1.33 -9.18 -34.21
C PHE A 428 2.22 -10.23 -34.92
N GLU A 429 2.48 -11.39 -34.29
CA GLU A 429 3.10 -12.52 -35.00
C GLU A 429 2.10 -13.17 -35.97
N PRO A 430 2.59 -13.79 -37.07
CA PRO A 430 1.73 -14.57 -37.96
C PRO A 430 1.02 -15.71 -37.21
N ASN A 431 -0.32 -15.72 -37.25
CA ASN A 431 -1.14 -16.74 -36.59
C ASN A 431 -1.13 -18.07 -37.39
N ASP A 432 -0.02 -18.79 -37.26
CA ASP A 432 0.27 -20.07 -37.92
C ASP A 432 0.61 -21.18 -36.93
N TYR A 433 0.74 -22.41 -37.44
CA TYR A 433 1.09 -23.57 -36.63
C TYR A 433 2.45 -23.44 -35.92
N ALA A 434 3.40 -22.68 -36.48
CA ALA A 434 4.71 -22.49 -35.87
C ALA A 434 4.61 -21.59 -34.63
N LEU A 435 3.81 -20.52 -34.69
CA LEU A 435 3.49 -19.70 -33.52
C LEU A 435 2.84 -20.54 -32.42
N TRP A 436 1.85 -21.37 -32.76
CA TRP A 436 1.15 -22.21 -31.78
C TRP A 436 2.10 -23.14 -31.03
N GLN A 437 3.00 -23.81 -31.74
CA GLN A 437 3.99 -24.69 -31.12
C GLN A 437 5.00 -23.92 -30.25
N ARG A 438 5.44 -22.73 -30.68
CA ARG A 438 6.33 -21.87 -29.88
C ARG A 438 5.67 -21.47 -28.56
N VAL A 439 4.46 -20.93 -28.62
CA VAL A 439 3.70 -20.52 -27.43
C VAL A 439 3.45 -21.70 -26.50
N LYS A 440 2.96 -22.82 -27.03
CA LYS A 440 2.68 -24.03 -26.24
C LYS A 440 3.93 -24.52 -25.51
N ARG A 441 5.08 -24.54 -26.19
CA ARG A 441 6.36 -24.95 -25.60
C ARG A 441 6.78 -24.02 -24.47
N ASP A 442 6.72 -22.71 -24.66
CA ASP A 442 7.23 -21.74 -23.70
C ASP A 442 6.36 -21.65 -22.44
N VAL A 443 5.03 -21.67 -22.62
CA VAL A 443 4.05 -21.74 -21.51
C VAL A 443 4.22 -23.06 -20.74
N SER A 444 4.38 -24.18 -21.46
CA SER A 444 4.58 -25.49 -20.82
C SER A 444 5.90 -25.57 -20.06
N ALA A 445 6.98 -24.96 -20.57
CA ALA A 445 8.27 -24.89 -19.88
C ALA A 445 8.19 -24.06 -18.58
N PHE A 446 7.42 -22.97 -18.59
CA PHE A 446 7.13 -22.19 -17.38
C PHE A 446 6.33 -23.00 -16.36
N LEU A 447 5.18 -23.57 -16.75
CA LEU A 447 4.34 -24.34 -15.84
C LEU A 447 5.04 -25.59 -15.29
N LYS A 448 5.94 -26.19 -16.07
CA LYS A 448 6.80 -27.27 -15.60
C LYS A 448 7.72 -26.83 -14.45
N ARG A 449 8.29 -25.62 -14.51
CA ARG A 449 9.06 -25.07 -13.37
C ARG A 449 8.16 -24.84 -12.16
N VAL A 450 6.99 -24.25 -12.36
CA VAL A 450 6.00 -24.03 -11.28
C VAL A 450 5.59 -25.37 -10.63
N TRP A 451 5.42 -26.44 -11.40
CA TRP A 451 5.18 -27.79 -10.89
C TRP A 451 6.40 -28.36 -10.13
N MET A 452 7.61 -28.23 -10.69
CA MET A 452 8.84 -28.68 -10.03
C MET A 452 9.09 -27.97 -8.69
N ASP A 453 8.63 -26.73 -8.55
CA ASP A 453 8.67 -25.96 -7.29
C ASP A 453 7.60 -26.43 -6.28
N GLY A 454 6.80 -27.44 -6.61
CA GLY A 454 5.78 -28.03 -5.74
C GLY A 454 4.47 -27.24 -5.68
N ALA A 455 4.28 -26.25 -6.56
CA ALA A 455 3.07 -25.43 -6.56
C ALA A 455 1.85 -26.12 -7.18
N LEU A 456 2.08 -27.11 -8.06
CA LEU A 456 1.02 -27.85 -8.75
C LEU A 456 0.96 -29.30 -8.26
N PHE A 457 -0.25 -29.82 -8.12
CA PHE A 457 -0.54 -31.18 -7.68
C PHE A 457 -0.60 -32.13 -8.88
N GLY A 458 0.10 -33.25 -8.79
CA GLY A 458 0.16 -34.27 -9.85
C GLY A 458 1.51 -34.98 -9.81
N GLN A 459 1.54 -36.28 -10.09
CA GLN A 459 2.78 -37.05 -10.16
C GLN A 459 3.51 -36.81 -11.49
N THR A 460 2.78 -36.39 -12.52
CA THR A 460 3.30 -36.06 -13.85
C THR A 460 2.89 -34.64 -14.24
N PRO A 461 3.62 -33.98 -15.15
CA PRO A 461 3.22 -32.68 -15.69
C PRO A 461 1.80 -32.68 -16.28
N GLU A 462 1.41 -33.77 -16.93
CA GLU A 462 0.11 -33.92 -17.61
C GLU A 462 -1.06 -34.02 -16.63
N GLU A 463 -0.83 -34.52 -15.41
CA GLU A 463 -1.80 -34.46 -14.30
C GLU A 463 -1.86 -33.07 -13.67
N ALA A 464 -0.75 -32.33 -13.70
CA ALA A 464 -0.59 -31.06 -13.00
C ALA A 464 -1.07 -29.85 -13.81
N PHE A 465 -0.89 -29.85 -15.12
CA PHE A 465 -1.34 -28.77 -15.99
C PHE A 465 -1.55 -29.22 -17.44
N PHE A 466 -2.27 -28.41 -18.21
CA PHE A 466 -2.36 -28.54 -19.67
C PHE A 466 -2.22 -27.18 -20.36
N VAL A 467 -1.75 -27.20 -21.61
CA VAL A 467 -1.70 -26.04 -22.51
C VAL A 467 -2.23 -26.46 -23.88
N LYS A 468 -3.32 -25.83 -24.32
CA LYS A 468 -3.95 -26.08 -25.61
C LYS A 468 -3.86 -24.86 -26.51
N CYS A 469 -3.27 -25.03 -27.68
CA CYS A 469 -3.16 -24.02 -28.73
C CYS A 469 -3.05 -24.79 -30.05
N ASP A 470 -4.21 -25.09 -30.63
CA ASP A 470 -4.35 -25.95 -31.81
C ASP A 470 -5.57 -25.53 -32.65
N ALA A 471 -5.86 -26.28 -33.71
CA ALA A 471 -6.93 -25.97 -34.64
C ALA A 471 -8.33 -26.14 -34.03
N GLU A 472 -8.47 -26.84 -32.90
CA GLU A 472 -9.76 -27.02 -32.24
C GLU A 472 -10.18 -25.76 -31.49
N ASN A 473 -9.24 -25.08 -30.82
CA ASN A 473 -9.49 -23.80 -30.16
C ASN A 473 -9.13 -22.56 -31.01
N ASN A 474 -8.47 -22.75 -32.15
CA ASN A 474 -8.18 -21.71 -33.14
C ASN A 474 -8.67 -22.10 -34.55
N PRO A 475 -9.99 -22.26 -34.76
CA PRO A 475 -10.53 -22.53 -36.08
C PRO A 475 -10.38 -21.30 -37.01
N PRO A 476 -10.57 -21.45 -38.34
CA PRO A 476 -10.42 -20.36 -39.30
C PRO A 476 -11.17 -19.08 -38.91
N GLU A 477 -12.39 -19.21 -38.39
CA GLU A 477 -13.24 -18.08 -38.02
C GLU A 477 -12.62 -17.21 -36.91
N THR A 478 -11.96 -17.83 -35.92
CA THR A 478 -11.22 -17.13 -34.85
C THR A 478 -9.95 -16.47 -35.39
N ARG A 479 -9.28 -17.12 -36.34
CA ARG A 479 -8.04 -16.61 -36.94
C ARG A 479 -8.32 -15.43 -37.89
N ASP A 480 -9.42 -15.48 -38.62
CA ASP A 480 -9.83 -14.43 -39.57
C ASP A 480 -10.18 -13.13 -38.86
N VAL A 481 -10.63 -13.19 -37.60
CA VAL A 481 -10.82 -12.00 -36.73
C VAL A 481 -9.55 -11.61 -35.96
N GLY A 482 -8.42 -12.26 -36.24
CA GLY A 482 -7.10 -11.93 -35.67
C GLY A 482 -6.88 -12.41 -34.25
N GLN A 483 -7.64 -13.40 -33.76
CA GLN A 483 -7.52 -13.92 -32.40
C GLN A 483 -6.65 -15.18 -32.33
N LEU A 484 -5.90 -15.32 -31.23
CA LEU A 484 -5.19 -16.54 -30.84
C LEU A 484 -5.64 -16.93 -29.44
N ILE A 485 -6.29 -18.08 -29.30
CA ILE A 485 -6.82 -18.63 -28.06
C ILE A 485 -5.85 -19.69 -27.53
N ILE A 486 -5.45 -19.56 -26.28
CA ILE A 486 -4.56 -20.49 -25.58
C ILE A 486 -5.25 -20.91 -24.29
N ASP A 487 -5.71 -22.15 -24.21
CA ASP A 487 -6.33 -22.66 -22.98
C ASP A 487 -5.25 -23.21 -22.07
N VAL A 488 -5.21 -22.71 -20.83
CA VAL A 488 -4.27 -23.15 -19.80
C VAL A 488 -5.06 -23.62 -18.59
N GLY A 489 -4.81 -24.85 -18.16
CA GLY A 489 -5.34 -25.38 -16.90
C GLY A 489 -4.21 -25.76 -15.96
N ILE A 490 -4.37 -25.45 -14.68
CA ILE A 490 -3.42 -25.81 -13.62
C ILE A 490 -4.15 -26.45 -12.44
N ALA A 491 -3.53 -27.43 -11.80
CA ALA A 491 -4.01 -28.08 -10.59
C ALA A 491 -3.22 -27.56 -9.37
N PRO A 492 -3.69 -26.53 -8.65
CA PRO A 492 -2.93 -25.96 -7.53
C PRO A 492 -2.92 -26.89 -6.31
N VAL A 493 -1.82 -26.90 -5.55
CA VAL A 493 -1.80 -27.55 -4.23
C VAL A 493 -2.70 -26.80 -3.24
N LYS A 494 -3.55 -27.54 -2.53
CA LYS A 494 -4.44 -27.00 -1.50
C LYS A 494 -3.88 -27.27 -0.10
N PRO A 495 -4.02 -26.34 0.86
CA PRO A 495 -3.50 -26.55 2.20
C PRO A 495 -4.30 -27.61 2.97
N ALA A 496 -3.61 -28.44 3.75
CA ALA A 496 -4.22 -29.36 4.71
C ALA A 496 -4.69 -28.58 5.96
N GLU A 497 -5.90 -28.02 5.90
CA GLU A 497 -6.49 -27.24 6.99
C GLU A 497 -6.96 -28.10 8.18
N PHE A 498 -7.40 -29.33 7.90
CA PHE A 498 -7.85 -30.29 8.91
C PHE A 498 -7.05 -31.58 8.80
N VAL A 499 -6.40 -31.98 9.88
CA VAL A 499 -5.67 -33.26 9.98
C VAL A 499 -6.45 -34.16 10.93
N ILE A 500 -6.99 -35.26 10.40
CA ILE A 500 -7.88 -36.17 11.13
C ILE A 500 -7.16 -37.51 11.32
N PHE A 501 -6.79 -37.82 12.56
CA PHE A 501 -6.33 -39.16 12.94
C PHE A 501 -7.55 -40.02 13.28
N ARG A 502 -7.75 -41.12 12.55
CA ARG A 502 -8.76 -42.14 12.87
C ARG A 502 -8.04 -43.30 13.54
N ILE A 503 -8.28 -43.50 14.83
CA ILE A 503 -7.66 -44.56 15.64
C ILE A 503 -8.72 -45.63 15.88
N SER A 504 -8.45 -46.86 15.44
CA SER A 504 -9.24 -48.04 15.77
C SER A 504 -8.45 -48.96 16.69
N GLN A 505 -9.17 -49.72 17.52
CA GLN A 505 -8.58 -50.88 18.17
C GLN A 505 -8.41 -51.97 17.11
N PHE A 506 -7.17 -52.41 16.90
CA PHE A 506 -6.84 -53.46 15.95
C PHE A 506 -6.52 -54.75 16.72
N THR A 507 -7.15 -55.85 16.33
CA THR A 507 -6.76 -57.19 16.77
C THR A 507 -5.73 -57.72 15.77
N PRO A 508 -4.50 -58.08 16.20
CA PRO A 508 -3.51 -58.66 15.30
C PRO A 508 -4.06 -59.87 14.55
N GLY A 509 -4.07 -59.82 13.21
CA GLY A 509 -4.44 -60.96 12.34
C GLY A 509 -5.83 -60.93 11.71
N ALA A 510 -6.59 -59.83 11.82
CA ALA A 510 -7.82 -59.62 11.06
C ALA A 510 -7.66 -58.42 10.12
N GLU A 511 -7.49 -58.66 8.82
CA GLU A 511 -7.68 -57.63 7.77
C GLU A 511 -9.14 -57.52 7.38
#